data_AF-A0A9R0JMZ8-F1
#
_entry.id   AF-A0A9R0JMZ8-F1
#
_cell.length_a   1.000
_cell.length_b   1.000
_cell.length_c   1.000
_cell.angle_alpha   90.00
_cell.angle_beta   90.00
_cell.angle_gamma   90.00
#
_symmetry.space_group_name_H-M   'P 1'
#
loop_
_entity.id
_entity.type
_entity.pdbx_description
1 polymer ?
#
loop_
_entity_poly.entity_id
_entity_poly.type
_entity_poly.pdbx_seq_one_letter_code
_entity_poly.pdbx_strand_id
1 'polypeptide(L)'
;METKVTSLSLKPILIVFLTLILVINPQIVEANGPNNINLVSLGAKGDGITDSSRAFTSAWNNACGLRNPTIIFVPQGRYMVNSPLIFSGKNCNNKAIKFVIRGTLVAPTDFRVLGNSGTWFSFEDVTGVSISGGVFDGQGAGLWACKRAGKSCPPGATTIRFSNSRNIIINGLTSLNSQLYHIVFDGCTNVKVQGVKVSASAASPNTDGIHVQLSTGVTIMNTKIATGDDCVSIGAGTTNLWIENMACGPGHGISIGSLGKELNEAGVVNVTVKSCSFTGTENGVRIKSWGRPSNGFVRNVLFQHLTMVNAQNPIIIDQNYCPDERGCPGKVSGVRISDVTYQDIHGSSATPIAMKFDCSSEYHCTNINLDGVDLTFRNQEAGSSCINTMGRIFGSIEPKGCF
;
A
#
# COMPACT_ATOMS: atom_id res chain seq x y z
N MET A 1 -50.77 -36.42 70.37
CA MET A 1 -49.53 -35.63 70.43
C MET A 1 -48.84 -35.90 69.11
N GLU A 2 -48.83 -34.91 68.20
CA GLU A 2 -47.98 -34.76 67.00
C GLU A 2 -48.71 -33.89 65.98
N THR A 3 -48.23 -32.67 65.89
CA THR A 3 -48.70 -31.56 65.07
C THR A 3 -48.15 -31.73 63.65
N LYS A 4 -49.02 -31.90 62.65
CA LYS A 4 -48.62 -31.86 61.23
C LYS A 4 -48.31 -30.42 60.82
N VAL A 5 -47.04 -30.10 60.62
CA VAL A 5 -46.56 -28.85 60.01
C VAL A 5 -46.55 -29.04 58.49
N THR A 6 -47.38 -28.26 57.80
CA THR A 6 -47.37 -28.11 56.34
C THR A 6 -46.17 -27.27 55.90
N SER A 7 -45.25 -27.86 55.13
CA SER A 7 -44.13 -27.14 54.52
C SER A 7 -44.59 -26.34 53.30
N LEU A 8 -44.55 -25.00 53.39
CA LEU A 8 -44.66 -24.13 52.23
C LEU A 8 -43.37 -24.16 51.41
N SER A 9 -43.49 -24.49 50.12
CA SER A 9 -42.43 -24.33 49.11
C SER A 9 -42.22 -22.85 48.82
N LEU A 10 -41.08 -22.29 49.26
CA LEU A 10 -40.60 -20.99 48.77
C LEU A 10 -39.92 -21.19 47.40
N LYS A 11 -40.51 -20.64 46.34
CA LYS A 11 -39.84 -20.44 45.05
C LYS A 11 -38.83 -19.28 45.20
N PRO A 12 -37.59 -19.40 44.70
CA PRO A 12 -36.65 -18.29 44.69
C PRO A 12 -37.16 -17.22 43.71
N ILE A 13 -37.48 -16.04 44.25
CA ILE A 13 -37.76 -14.84 43.46
C ILE A 13 -36.42 -14.38 42.89
N LEU A 14 -36.25 -14.55 41.58
CA LEU A 14 -35.14 -14.00 40.83
C LEU A 14 -35.31 -12.47 40.78
N ILE A 15 -34.67 -11.75 41.71
CA ILE A 15 -34.60 -10.29 41.68
C ILE A 15 -33.65 -9.92 40.53
N VAL A 16 -34.24 -9.60 39.37
CA VAL A 16 -33.51 -9.00 38.25
C VAL A 16 -33.19 -7.55 38.67
N PHE A 17 -31.96 -7.33 39.15
CA PHE A 17 -31.42 -5.98 39.24
C PHE A 17 -31.30 -5.43 37.82
N LEU A 18 -32.25 -4.59 37.43
CA LEU A 18 -32.13 -3.74 36.26
C LEU A 18 -31.03 -2.72 36.58
N THR A 19 -29.77 -3.07 36.30
CA THR A 19 -28.71 -2.07 36.22
C THR A 19 -29.06 -1.18 35.04
N LEU A 20 -29.61 -0.01 35.33
CA LEU A 20 -29.76 1.08 34.39
C LEU A 20 -28.35 1.47 33.94
N ILE A 21 -27.85 0.80 32.90
CA ILE A 21 -26.68 1.26 32.17
C ILE A 21 -27.12 2.57 31.56
N LEU A 22 -26.73 3.68 32.21
CA LEU A 22 -26.63 4.96 31.54
C LEU A 22 -25.74 4.69 30.32
N VAL A 23 -26.37 4.49 29.17
CA VAL A 23 -25.74 4.69 27.89
C VAL A 23 -25.39 6.16 27.94
N ILE A 24 -24.15 6.45 28.33
CA ILE A 24 -23.54 7.74 28.12
C ILE A 24 -23.55 7.86 26.61
N ASN A 25 -24.60 8.49 26.10
CA ASN A 25 -24.66 9.00 24.76
C ASN A 25 -23.33 9.73 24.60
N PRO A 26 -22.42 9.32 23.69
CA PRO A 26 -21.20 10.05 23.51
C PRO A 26 -21.65 11.39 22.95
N GLN A 27 -21.87 12.34 23.84
CA GLN A 27 -22.09 13.71 23.48
C GLN A 27 -20.93 14.04 22.56
N ILE A 28 -21.33 14.42 21.37
CA ILE A 28 -20.61 15.20 20.38
C ILE A 28 -19.35 15.74 21.06
N VAL A 29 -18.20 15.10 20.80
CA VAL A 29 -16.94 15.79 21.01
C VAL A 29 -16.97 16.90 19.98
N GLU A 30 -17.54 18.04 20.36
CA GLU A 30 -17.27 19.29 19.69
C GLU A 30 -15.76 19.44 19.78
N ALA A 31 -15.14 19.24 18.63
CA ALA A 31 -13.72 19.37 18.45
C ALA A 31 -13.38 20.86 18.58
N ASN A 32 -13.26 21.30 19.84
CA ASN A 32 -12.79 22.61 20.27
C ASN A 32 -11.25 22.65 20.17
N GLY A 33 -10.74 22.43 18.95
CA GLY A 33 -9.38 22.79 18.55
C GLY A 33 -9.41 24.09 17.73
N PRO A 34 -8.36 24.92 17.77
CA PRO A 34 -8.44 26.33 17.39
C PRO A 34 -8.69 26.64 15.90
N ASN A 35 -8.77 25.66 14.99
CA ASN A 35 -9.28 25.84 13.61
C ASN A 35 -9.80 24.50 13.08
N ASN A 36 -11.11 24.24 13.23
CA ASN A 36 -11.75 23.01 12.73
C ASN A 36 -12.78 23.34 11.65
N ILE A 37 -12.55 22.84 10.44
CA ILE A 37 -13.44 23.02 9.28
C ILE A 37 -14.22 21.72 9.10
N ASN A 38 -15.51 21.74 9.47
CA ASN A 38 -16.40 20.61 9.28
C ASN A 38 -16.91 20.56 7.83
N LEU A 39 -16.74 19.44 7.16
CA LEU A 39 -17.15 19.28 5.76
C LEU A 39 -18.67 19.50 5.57
N VAL A 40 -19.49 19.10 6.55
CA VAL A 40 -20.95 19.26 6.50
C VAL A 40 -21.37 20.73 6.57
N SER A 41 -20.64 21.57 7.30
CA SER A 41 -20.92 23.02 7.33
C SER A 41 -20.59 23.71 6.01
N LEU A 42 -19.86 23.03 5.11
CA LEU A 42 -19.57 23.48 3.74
C LEU A 42 -20.52 22.84 2.71
N GLY A 43 -21.61 22.21 3.17
CA GLY A 43 -22.67 21.67 2.31
C GLY A 43 -22.48 20.22 1.87
N ALA A 44 -21.44 19.52 2.34
CA ALA A 44 -21.31 18.08 2.10
C ALA A 44 -22.44 17.30 2.79
N LYS A 45 -22.95 16.26 2.13
CA LYS A 45 -23.96 15.36 2.70
C LYS A 45 -23.43 13.94 2.77
N GLY A 46 -23.59 13.33 3.94
CA GLY A 46 -23.17 11.95 4.22
C GLY A 46 -24.12 10.88 3.67
N ASP A 47 -24.82 11.14 2.56
CA ASP A 47 -25.86 10.28 1.96
C ASP A 47 -25.35 9.31 0.89
N GLY A 48 -24.09 9.46 0.46
CA GLY A 48 -23.44 8.65 -0.58
C GLY A 48 -23.90 8.97 -1.99
N ILE A 49 -24.66 10.04 -2.20
CA ILE A 49 -25.29 10.39 -3.49
C ILE A 49 -24.96 11.85 -3.86
N THR A 50 -25.09 12.77 -2.92
CA THR A 50 -24.82 14.20 -3.16
C THR A 50 -23.33 14.45 -3.31
N ASP A 51 -22.94 15.08 -4.42
CA ASP A 51 -21.55 15.40 -4.70
C ASP A 51 -20.97 16.38 -3.65
N SER A 52 -19.97 15.91 -2.93
CA SER A 52 -19.25 16.63 -1.88
C SER A 52 -17.92 17.22 -2.35
N SER A 53 -17.58 17.09 -3.64
CA SER A 53 -16.33 17.62 -4.20
C SER A 53 -16.09 19.10 -3.89
N ARG A 54 -17.11 19.95 -4.06
CA ARG A 54 -17.00 21.39 -3.77
C ARG A 54 -16.69 21.67 -2.30
N ALA A 55 -17.29 20.91 -1.38
CA ALA A 55 -17.05 21.07 0.05
C ALA A 55 -15.60 20.75 0.42
N PHE A 56 -15.00 19.73 -0.21
CA PHE A 56 -13.57 19.43 -0.04
C PHE A 56 -12.66 20.53 -0.57
N THR A 57 -12.93 21.05 -1.78
CA THR A 57 -12.15 22.16 -2.35
C THR A 57 -12.27 23.40 -1.47
N SER A 58 -13.47 23.74 -0.99
CA SER A 58 -13.68 24.86 -0.06
C SER A 58 -12.96 24.64 1.27
N ALA A 59 -13.00 23.42 1.82
CA ALA A 59 -12.32 23.10 3.08
C ALA A 59 -10.80 23.26 2.94
N TRP A 60 -10.23 22.76 1.85
CA TRP A 60 -8.81 22.93 1.55
C TRP A 60 -8.45 24.40 1.42
N ASN A 61 -9.16 25.17 0.59
CA ASN A 61 -8.87 26.59 0.38
C ASN A 61 -8.92 27.40 1.69
N ASN A 62 -9.92 27.13 2.52
CA ASN A 62 -10.05 27.76 3.83
C ASN A 62 -8.88 27.39 4.75
N ALA A 63 -8.56 26.10 4.88
CA ALA A 63 -7.43 25.64 5.70
C ALA A 63 -6.11 26.22 5.21
N CYS A 64 -5.93 26.26 3.89
CA CYS A 64 -4.75 26.68 3.19
C CYS A 64 -4.48 28.19 3.28
N GLY A 65 -5.53 28.99 3.39
CA GLY A 65 -5.43 30.44 3.62
C GLY A 65 -4.94 30.81 5.02
N LEU A 66 -5.15 29.93 6.01
CA LEU A 66 -4.71 30.12 7.39
C LEU A 66 -3.21 29.84 7.56
N ARG A 67 -2.60 30.37 8.63
CA ARG A 67 -1.20 30.05 9.00
C ARG A 67 -1.09 29.02 10.13
N ASN A 68 -2.16 28.84 10.88
CA ASN A 68 -2.18 28.00 12.08
C ASN A 68 -2.59 26.55 11.73
N PRO A 69 -2.15 25.55 12.52
CA PRO A 69 -2.60 24.17 12.36
C PRO A 69 -4.13 24.08 12.25
N THR A 70 -4.62 23.37 11.24
CA THR A 70 -6.04 23.32 10.89
C THR A 70 -6.49 21.89 10.64
N ILE A 71 -7.66 21.55 11.18
CA ILE A 71 -8.30 20.26 10.97
C ILE A 71 -9.39 20.42 9.91
N ILE A 72 -9.37 19.58 8.88
CA ILE A 72 -10.52 19.34 8.00
C ILE A 72 -11.20 18.07 8.50
N PHE A 73 -12.37 18.22 9.09
CA PHE A 73 -13.10 17.13 9.71
C PHE A 73 -14.22 16.63 8.79
N VAL A 74 -14.20 15.32 8.50
CA VAL A 74 -15.26 14.62 7.77
C VAL A 74 -15.98 13.70 8.76
N PRO A 75 -17.21 14.04 9.18
CA PRO A 75 -17.98 13.22 10.10
C PRO A 75 -18.30 11.81 9.57
N GLN A 76 -18.88 10.96 10.41
CA GLN A 76 -19.45 9.69 9.97
C GLN A 76 -20.48 9.93 8.85
N GLY A 77 -20.50 9.08 7.84
CA GLY A 77 -21.38 9.19 6.67
C GLY A 77 -20.71 8.66 5.41
N ARG A 78 -21.45 8.62 4.31
CA ARG A 78 -20.91 8.30 2.98
C ARG A 78 -20.91 9.59 2.15
N TYR A 79 -19.77 10.02 1.63
CA TYR A 79 -19.65 11.28 0.89
C TYR A 79 -19.21 10.95 -0.53
N MET A 80 -20.11 11.15 -1.49
CA MET A 80 -19.76 11.01 -2.90
C MET A 80 -18.80 12.13 -3.29
N VAL A 81 -17.69 11.82 -3.95
CA VAL A 81 -16.76 12.81 -4.50
C VAL A 81 -16.68 12.56 -6.00
N ASN A 82 -17.52 13.28 -6.75
CA ASN A 82 -17.83 12.98 -8.15
C ASN A 82 -16.87 13.65 -9.14
N SER A 83 -15.70 14.07 -8.68
CA SER A 83 -14.67 14.68 -9.51
C SER A 83 -13.28 14.42 -8.93
N PRO A 84 -12.22 14.47 -9.75
CA PRO A 84 -10.87 14.55 -9.21
C PRO A 84 -10.70 15.85 -8.41
N LEU A 85 -9.96 15.77 -7.31
CA LEU A 85 -9.60 16.88 -6.45
C LEU A 85 -8.09 17.08 -6.46
N ILE A 86 -7.68 18.35 -6.60
CA ILE A 86 -6.28 18.75 -6.55
C ILE A 86 -6.11 19.76 -5.41
N PHE A 87 -5.23 19.41 -4.48
CA PHE A 87 -4.87 20.19 -3.30
C PHE A 87 -3.44 20.68 -3.47
N SER A 88 -3.29 21.91 -3.98
CA SER A 88 -1.97 22.49 -4.25
C SER A 88 -1.39 23.22 -3.03
N GLY A 89 -0.11 22.97 -2.77
CA GLY A 89 0.69 23.57 -1.70
C GLY A 89 1.49 24.80 -2.11
N LYS A 90 1.63 25.11 -3.41
CA LYS A 90 2.49 26.20 -3.92
C LYS A 90 2.17 27.56 -3.30
N ASN A 91 0.88 27.87 -3.17
CA ASN A 91 0.39 29.13 -2.58
C ASN A 91 -0.27 28.90 -1.21
N CYS A 92 0.08 27.81 -0.55
CA CYS A 92 -0.56 27.44 0.71
C CYS A 92 0.18 28.01 1.91
N ASN A 93 -0.50 28.89 2.65
CA ASN A 93 0.05 29.53 3.84
C ASN A 93 0.18 28.53 5.00
N ASN A 94 -0.69 27.52 5.03
CA ASN A 94 -0.69 26.51 6.07
C ASN A 94 0.27 25.37 5.76
N LYS A 95 1.06 24.96 6.76
CA LYS A 95 2.02 23.86 6.69
C LYS A 95 1.71 22.75 7.70
N ALA A 96 0.48 22.71 8.22
CA ALA A 96 0.01 21.78 9.24
C ALA A 96 -1.51 21.50 9.07
N ILE A 97 -1.92 21.04 7.89
CA ILE A 97 -3.31 20.67 7.59
C ILE A 97 -3.52 19.18 7.91
N LYS A 98 -4.51 18.88 8.75
CA LYS A 98 -4.87 17.51 9.10
C LYS A 98 -6.29 17.18 8.64
N PHE A 99 -6.42 16.20 7.74
CA PHE A 99 -7.69 15.55 7.46
C PHE A 99 -7.98 14.53 8.57
N VAL A 100 -9.11 14.69 9.26
CA VAL A 100 -9.65 13.70 10.19
C VAL A 100 -10.94 13.15 9.59
N ILE A 101 -10.88 11.93 9.07
CA ILE A 101 -11.99 11.33 8.32
C ILE A 101 -12.58 10.19 9.15
N ARG A 102 -13.85 10.34 9.53
CA ARG A 102 -14.65 9.28 10.17
C ARG A 102 -15.59 8.58 9.20
N GLY A 103 -15.88 9.22 8.07
CA GLY A 103 -16.77 8.70 7.03
C GLY A 103 -16.09 7.82 5.97
N THR A 104 -16.88 7.46 4.97
CA THR A 104 -16.44 6.83 3.71
C THR A 104 -16.55 7.85 2.59
N LEU A 105 -15.46 8.07 1.86
CA LEU A 105 -15.46 8.81 0.60
C LEU A 105 -15.69 7.80 -0.51
N VAL A 106 -16.66 8.07 -1.38
CA VAL A 106 -17.11 7.12 -2.40
C VAL A 106 -16.91 7.77 -3.77
N ALA A 107 -16.20 7.08 -4.65
CA ALA A 107 -16.08 7.47 -6.05
C ALA A 107 -17.38 7.17 -6.81
N PRO A 108 -17.58 7.76 -8.00
CA PRO A 108 -18.74 7.44 -8.84
C PRO A 108 -18.72 5.98 -9.28
N THR A 109 -19.89 5.35 -9.32
CA THR A 109 -20.04 3.98 -9.82
C THR A 109 -19.72 3.88 -11.32
N ASP A 110 -19.97 4.95 -12.08
CA ASP A 110 -19.49 5.06 -13.45
C ASP A 110 -18.00 5.39 -13.45
N PHE A 111 -17.17 4.37 -13.66
CA PHE A 111 -15.71 4.52 -13.65
C PHE A 111 -15.19 5.52 -14.70
N ARG A 112 -15.97 5.83 -15.75
CA ARG A 112 -15.57 6.77 -16.80
C ARG A 112 -15.47 8.21 -16.31
N VAL A 113 -16.17 8.55 -15.21
CA VAL A 113 -16.13 9.90 -14.61
C VAL A 113 -14.71 10.23 -14.14
N LEU A 114 -14.01 9.27 -13.51
CA LEU A 114 -12.63 9.44 -13.05
C LEU A 114 -11.60 8.79 -13.96
N GLY A 115 -12.00 7.91 -14.88
CA GLY A 115 -11.07 7.01 -15.57
C GLY A 115 -9.94 7.69 -16.35
N ASN A 116 -10.11 8.95 -16.76
CA ASN A 116 -9.07 9.73 -17.45
C ASN A 116 -8.40 10.80 -16.58
N SER A 117 -8.73 10.90 -15.29
CA SER A 117 -8.18 11.94 -14.41
C SER A 117 -6.77 11.65 -13.91
N GLY A 118 -6.31 10.39 -14.04
CA GLY A 118 -5.04 9.91 -13.49
C GLY A 118 -5.04 9.74 -11.97
N THR A 119 -5.61 10.69 -11.22
CA THR A 119 -5.73 10.67 -9.76
C THR A 119 -7.09 11.18 -9.31
N TRP A 120 -7.65 10.62 -8.22
CA TRP A 120 -8.87 11.08 -7.57
C TRP A 120 -8.59 12.13 -6.49
N PHE A 121 -7.70 11.86 -5.53
CA PHE A 121 -7.21 12.86 -4.57
C PHE A 121 -5.72 13.14 -4.78
N SER A 122 -5.40 14.27 -5.43
CA SER A 122 -4.03 14.72 -5.68
C SER A 122 -3.62 15.78 -4.67
N PHE A 123 -2.47 15.57 -4.01
CA PHE A 123 -1.81 16.53 -3.14
C PHE A 123 -0.47 16.92 -3.76
N GLU A 124 -0.32 18.18 -4.17
CA GLU A 124 0.80 18.61 -5.00
C GLU A 124 1.58 19.73 -4.31
N ASP A 125 2.90 19.57 -4.18
CA ASP A 125 3.80 20.54 -3.55
C ASP A 125 3.40 20.91 -2.11
N VAL A 126 2.73 19.99 -1.40
CA VAL A 126 2.24 20.24 -0.03
C VAL A 126 3.32 19.95 1.00
N THR A 127 3.28 20.66 2.12
CA THR A 127 4.16 20.41 3.27
C THR A 127 3.32 20.26 4.52
N GLY A 128 3.56 19.20 5.30
CA GLY A 128 2.92 18.99 6.60
C GLY A 128 1.43 18.63 6.53
N VAL A 129 1.05 17.86 5.51
CA VAL A 129 -0.31 17.32 5.39
C VAL A 129 -0.39 15.97 6.09
N SER A 130 -1.43 15.80 6.91
CA SER A 130 -1.72 14.53 7.59
C SER A 130 -3.13 14.03 7.25
N ILE A 131 -3.29 12.73 7.02
CA ILE A 131 -4.60 12.06 6.85
C ILE A 131 -4.76 11.03 7.97
N SER A 132 -5.86 11.11 8.71
CA SER A 132 -6.17 10.23 9.83
C SER A 132 -7.53 9.57 9.67
N GLY A 133 -7.53 8.25 9.55
CA GLY A 133 -8.73 7.43 9.40
C GLY A 133 -9.40 7.54 8.03
N GLY A 134 -10.64 7.07 7.99
CA GLY A 134 -11.50 7.14 6.82
C GLY A 134 -11.38 5.94 5.89
N VAL A 135 -12.40 5.79 5.05
CA VAL A 135 -12.44 4.80 3.97
C VAL A 135 -12.51 5.55 2.64
N PHE A 136 -11.61 5.25 1.71
CA PHE A 136 -11.63 5.76 0.35
C PHE A 136 -12.04 4.60 -0.56
N ASP A 137 -13.27 4.60 -1.04
CA ASP A 137 -13.81 3.57 -1.92
C ASP A 137 -13.80 4.05 -3.37
N GLY A 138 -12.83 3.57 -4.15
CA GLY A 138 -12.57 3.98 -5.53
C GLY A 138 -13.51 3.37 -6.58
N GLN A 139 -14.41 2.47 -6.18
CA GLN A 139 -15.43 1.86 -7.06
C GLN A 139 -14.86 1.27 -8.38
N GLY A 140 -13.64 0.70 -8.32
CA GLY A 140 -12.88 0.26 -9.49
C GLY A 140 -13.43 -0.96 -10.24
N ALA A 141 -14.38 -1.71 -9.67
CA ALA A 141 -14.87 -2.97 -10.21
C ALA A 141 -15.34 -2.90 -11.68
N GLY A 142 -16.03 -1.82 -12.04
CA GLY A 142 -16.50 -1.60 -13.41
C GLY A 142 -15.34 -1.45 -14.41
N LEU A 143 -14.28 -0.72 -14.03
CA LEU A 143 -13.09 -0.56 -14.88
C LEU A 143 -12.34 -1.88 -15.04
N TRP A 144 -12.18 -2.64 -13.95
CA TRP A 144 -11.48 -3.91 -14.01
C TRP A 144 -12.21 -4.92 -14.91
N ALA A 145 -13.54 -4.94 -14.85
CA ALA A 145 -14.36 -5.75 -15.75
C ALA A 145 -14.19 -5.33 -17.22
N CYS A 146 -14.11 -4.03 -17.50
CA CYS A 146 -13.81 -3.51 -18.83
C CYS A 146 -12.43 -4.01 -19.33
N LYS A 147 -11.37 -3.83 -18.53
CA LYS A 147 -9.99 -4.20 -18.88
C LYS A 147 -9.86 -5.70 -19.14
N ARG A 148 -10.43 -6.55 -18.27
CA ARG A 148 -10.41 -8.02 -18.45
C ARG A 148 -11.18 -8.49 -19.67
N ALA A 149 -12.20 -7.75 -20.10
CA ALA A 149 -12.92 -8.04 -21.33
C ALA A 149 -12.15 -7.64 -22.61
N GLY A 150 -10.92 -7.11 -22.48
CA GLY A 150 -10.10 -6.69 -23.62
C GLY A 150 -10.70 -5.50 -24.39
N LYS A 151 -11.59 -4.73 -23.76
CA LYS A 151 -12.25 -3.58 -24.38
C LYS A 151 -11.33 -2.35 -24.36
N SER A 152 -11.69 -1.35 -25.15
CA SER A 152 -11.12 0.00 -25.00
C SER A 152 -11.67 0.61 -23.71
N CYS A 153 -10.78 0.80 -22.74
CA CYS A 153 -11.10 1.29 -21.40
C CYS A 153 -10.19 2.47 -21.07
N PRO A 154 -10.66 3.44 -20.27
CA PRO A 154 -9.79 4.51 -19.81
C PRO A 154 -8.67 3.96 -18.91
N PRO A 155 -7.55 4.68 -18.74
CA PRO A 155 -6.41 4.19 -17.94
C PRO A 155 -6.79 3.85 -16.49
N GLY A 156 -7.66 4.64 -15.88
CA GLY A 156 -8.07 4.58 -14.48
C GLY A 156 -7.48 5.72 -13.65
N ALA A 157 -8.05 5.91 -12.46
CA ALA A 157 -7.57 6.88 -11.48
C ALA A 157 -6.91 6.21 -10.26
N THR A 158 -5.75 6.74 -9.87
CA THR A 158 -5.13 6.47 -8.57
C THR A 158 -6.01 7.05 -7.45
N THR A 159 -6.22 6.34 -6.34
CA THR A 159 -7.07 6.87 -5.24
C THR A 159 -6.44 8.10 -4.59
N ILE A 160 -5.19 8.00 -4.13
CA ILE A 160 -4.47 9.09 -3.47
C ILE A 160 -3.06 9.22 -4.06
N ARG A 161 -2.66 10.44 -4.44
CA ARG A 161 -1.28 10.74 -4.86
C ARG A 161 -0.76 11.94 -4.09
N PHE A 162 0.48 11.83 -3.62
CA PHE A 162 1.29 12.95 -3.18
C PHE A 162 2.41 13.16 -4.19
N SER A 163 2.56 14.39 -4.68
CA SER A 163 3.59 14.78 -5.64
C SER A 163 4.42 15.92 -5.10
N ASN A 164 5.76 15.81 -5.17
CA ASN A 164 6.71 16.85 -4.77
C ASN A 164 6.51 17.38 -3.33
N SER A 165 6.04 16.50 -2.44
CA SER A 165 5.49 16.89 -1.14
C SER A 165 6.41 16.51 0.02
N ARG A 166 6.28 17.21 1.16
CA ARG A 166 7.17 17.03 2.32
C ARG A 166 6.39 16.83 3.62
N ASN A 167 6.95 16.03 4.54
CA ASN A 167 6.39 15.83 5.88
C ASN A 167 4.94 15.33 5.82
N ILE A 168 4.74 14.17 5.20
CA ILE A 168 3.41 13.59 4.97
C ILE A 168 3.16 12.48 5.98
N ILE A 169 1.97 12.46 6.58
CA ILE A 169 1.55 11.40 7.50
C ILE A 169 0.22 10.81 7.05
N ILE A 170 0.15 9.49 6.87
CA ILE A 170 -1.10 8.76 6.69
C ILE A 170 -1.24 7.75 7.84
N ASN A 171 -2.32 7.85 8.61
CA ASN A 171 -2.56 6.99 9.77
C ASN A 171 -3.96 6.36 9.73
N GLY A 172 -4.03 5.02 9.75
CA GLY A 172 -5.28 4.28 9.95
C GLY A 172 -6.30 4.37 8.80
N LEU A 173 -5.88 4.82 7.62
CA LEU A 173 -6.73 4.93 6.43
C LEU A 173 -7.01 3.54 5.82
N THR A 174 -8.22 3.35 5.29
CA THR A 174 -8.56 2.21 4.44
C THR A 174 -8.79 2.66 3.00
N SER A 175 -8.08 2.08 2.03
CA SER A 175 -8.28 2.31 0.59
C SER A 175 -8.89 1.06 -0.04
N LEU A 176 -10.10 1.18 -0.57
CA LEU A 176 -10.89 0.10 -1.15
C LEU A 176 -11.03 0.30 -2.66
N ASN A 177 -10.90 -0.80 -3.40
CA ASN A 177 -11.29 -0.91 -4.80
C ASN A 177 -10.81 0.25 -5.70
N SER A 178 -9.51 0.57 -5.67
CA SER A 178 -8.99 1.62 -6.55
C SER A 178 -9.11 1.24 -8.03
N GLN A 179 -9.32 2.22 -8.91
CA GLN A 179 -9.33 1.98 -10.36
C GLN A 179 -7.94 1.61 -10.89
N LEU A 180 -6.89 2.16 -10.26
CA LEU A 180 -5.48 1.91 -10.54
C LEU A 180 -4.75 1.79 -9.19
N TYR A 181 -3.65 2.50 -8.97
CA TYR A 181 -2.90 2.46 -7.72
C TYR A 181 -3.71 3.02 -6.55
N HIS A 182 -3.57 2.44 -5.36
CA HIS A 182 -4.26 2.92 -4.18
C HIS A 182 -3.59 4.18 -3.60
N ILE A 183 -2.28 4.16 -3.37
CA ILE A 183 -1.54 5.30 -2.79
C ILE A 183 -0.22 5.48 -3.54
N VAL A 184 0.08 6.70 -3.95
CA VAL A 184 1.31 7.05 -4.67
C VAL A 184 2.07 8.16 -3.95
N PHE A 185 3.38 7.96 -3.78
CA PHE A 185 4.33 9.01 -3.38
C PHE A 185 5.36 9.20 -4.50
N ASP A 186 5.35 10.39 -5.08
CA ASP A 186 6.19 10.75 -6.23
C ASP A 186 6.94 12.05 -5.90
N GLY A 187 8.27 12.05 -5.90
CA GLY A 187 9.04 13.25 -5.54
C GLY A 187 8.92 13.67 -4.07
N CYS A 188 8.54 12.77 -3.16
CA CYS A 188 8.23 13.12 -1.77
C CYS A 188 9.43 13.00 -0.83
N THR A 189 9.43 13.78 0.26
CA THR A 189 10.44 13.70 1.33
C THR A 189 9.80 13.58 2.69
N ASN A 190 10.31 12.68 3.54
CA ASN A 190 9.82 12.47 4.91
C ASN A 190 8.32 12.10 4.93
N VAL A 191 8.03 10.85 4.59
CA VAL A 191 6.67 10.28 4.53
C VAL A 191 6.56 9.19 5.57
N LYS A 192 5.48 9.21 6.35
CA LYS A 192 5.12 8.14 7.29
C LYS A 192 3.73 7.60 6.99
N VAL A 193 3.65 6.31 6.69
CA VAL A 193 2.42 5.56 6.50
C VAL A 193 2.30 4.52 7.61
N GLN A 194 1.21 4.54 8.36
CA GLN A 194 1.03 3.65 9.51
C GLN A 194 -0.41 3.14 9.61
N GLY A 195 -0.59 1.85 9.86
CA GLY A 195 -1.91 1.29 10.13
C GLY A 195 -2.85 1.28 8.92
N VAL A 196 -2.30 1.43 7.71
CA VAL A 196 -3.10 1.51 6.47
C VAL A 196 -3.60 0.13 6.07
N LYS A 197 -4.82 0.09 5.51
CA LYS A 197 -5.40 -1.10 4.91
C LYS A 197 -5.70 -0.84 3.45
N VAL A 198 -5.24 -1.71 2.57
CA VAL A 198 -5.57 -1.71 1.14
C VAL A 198 -6.30 -3.00 0.81
N SER A 199 -7.43 -2.88 0.10
CA SER A 199 -8.20 -4.04 -0.34
C SER A 199 -8.77 -3.81 -1.73
N ALA A 200 -8.44 -4.70 -2.65
CA ALA A 200 -9.07 -4.85 -3.95
C ALA A 200 -9.14 -6.35 -4.30
N SER A 201 -9.83 -6.69 -5.40
CA SER A 201 -9.92 -8.07 -5.87
C SER A 201 -8.53 -8.59 -6.28
N ALA A 202 -8.21 -9.86 -6.06
CA ALA A 202 -6.99 -10.46 -6.62
C ALA A 202 -6.95 -10.41 -8.16
N ALA A 203 -8.10 -10.21 -8.81
CA ALA A 203 -8.22 -10.07 -10.26
C ALA A 203 -8.31 -8.60 -10.73
N SER A 204 -8.02 -7.62 -9.86
CA SER A 204 -8.00 -6.21 -10.27
C SER A 204 -6.65 -5.85 -10.92
N PRO A 205 -6.64 -5.43 -12.19
CA PRO A 205 -5.39 -5.17 -12.91
C PRO A 205 -4.75 -3.85 -12.49
N ASN A 206 -3.43 -3.87 -12.23
CA ASN A 206 -2.61 -2.69 -11.96
C ASN A 206 -3.09 -1.87 -10.75
N THR A 207 -3.52 -2.56 -9.70
CA THR A 207 -4.00 -1.94 -8.47
C THR A 207 -2.96 -1.94 -7.36
N ASP A 208 -1.74 -1.52 -7.68
CA ASP A 208 -0.64 -1.45 -6.70
C ASP A 208 -1.09 -0.79 -5.40
N GLY A 209 -0.69 -1.37 -4.26
CA GLY A 209 -1.10 -0.89 -2.96
C GLY A 209 -0.48 0.46 -2.61
N ILE A 210 0.85 0.47 -2.44
CA ILE A 210 1.61 1.70 -2.23
C ILE A 210 2.72 1.77 -3.27
N HIS A 211 2.71 2.81 -4.08
CA HIS A 211 3.79 3.09 -5.03
C HIS A 211 4.69 4.20 -4.48
N VAL A 212 6.01 3.99 -4.53
CA VAL A 212 7.01 4.98 -4.13
C VAL A 212 8.00 5.18 -5.27
N GLN A 213 8.16 6.42 -5.72
CA GLN A 213 9.09 6.79 -6.78
C GLN A 213 9.69 8.18 -6.51
N LEU A 214 10.94 8.41 -6.92
CA LEU A 214 11.65 9.70 -6.78
C LEU A 214 11.60 10.29 -5.35
N SER A 215 11.44 9.44 -4.34
CA SER A 215 11.11 9.86 -2.97
C SER A 215 12.20 9.42 -1.98
N THR A 216 12.36 10.16 -0.89
CA THR A 216 13.33 9.85 0.15
C THR A 216 12.81 9.95 1.58
N GLY A 217 13.26 9.05 2.46
CA GLY A 217 12.83 9.01 3.84
C GLY A 217 11.36 8.62 3.95
N VAL A 218 11.00 7.48 3.38
CA VAL A 218 9.64 6.94 3.40
C VAL A 218 9.61 5.77 4.38
N THR A 219 8.64 5.77 5.29
CA THR A 219 8.43 4.69 6.27
C THR A 219 7.00 4.16 6.16
N ILE A 220 6.85 2.86 5.94
CA ILE A 220 5.57 2.16 5.84
C ILE A 220 5.52 1.10 6.94
N MET A 221 4.58 1.21 7.87
CA MET A 221 4.51 0.33 9.05
C MET A 221 3.11 -0.20 9.33
N ASN A 222 3.02 -1.40 9.89
CA ASN A 222 1.78 -1.96 10.45
C ASN A 222 0.64 -1.97 9.42
N THR A 223 0.92 -2.38 8.19
CA THR A 223 0.00 -2.23 7.04
C THR A 223 -0.50 -3.58 6.58
N LYS A 224 -1.73 -3.65 6.07
CA LYS A 224 -2.27 -4.85 5.42
C LYS A 224 -2.70 -4.52 3.99
N ILE A 225 -2.16 -5.24 3.01
CA ILE A 225 -2.42 -4.99 1.59
C ILE A 225 -2.86 -6.29 0.91
N ALA A 226 -4.04 -6.24 0.31
CA ALA A 226 -4.58 -7.28 -0.56
C ALA A 226 -5.05 -6.63 -1.86
N THR A 227 -4.51 -7.06 -2.99
CA THR A 227 -4.78 -6.45 -4.30
C THR A 227 -4.48 -7.42 -5.44
N GLY A 228 -4.69 -7.01 -6.69
CA GLY A 228 -4.34 -7.80 -7.88
C GLY A 228 -2.99 -7.44 -8.51
N ASP A 229 -2.18 -6.62 -7.85
CA ASP A 229 -0.82 -6.26 -8.29
C ASP A 229 0.14 -6.12 -7.09
N ASP A 230 1.26 -5.41 -7.24
CA ASP A 230 2.27 -5.22 -6.20
C ASP A 230 1.66 -4.65 -4.90
N CYS A 231 1.96 -5.26 -3.75
CA CYS A 231 1.60 -4.68 -2.45
C CYS A 231 2.32 -3.33 -2.26
N VAL A 232 3.63 -3.34 -2.54
CA VAL A 232 4.43 -2.12 -2.63
C VAL A 232 5.29 -2.19 -3.88
N SER A 233 5.19 -1.18 -4.75
CA SER A 233 6.05 -1.04 -5.93
C SER A 233 6.99 0.15 -5.77
N ILE A 234 8.27 -0.06 -6.07
CA ILE A 234 9.36 0.87 -5.78
C ILE A 234 10.03 1.27 -7.10
N GLY A 235 9.74 2.49 -7.55
CA GLY A 235 10.29 3.06 -8.78
C GLY A 235 11.65 3.73 -8.61
N ALA A 236 12.22 4.14 -9.74
CA ALA A 236 13.50 4.84 -9.86
C ALA A 236 13.62 6.07 -8.94
N GLY A 237 14.82 6.33 -8.43
CA GLY A 237 15.12 7.46 -7.55
C GLY A 237 14.56 7.35 -6.12
N THR A 238 14.03 6.20 -5.73
CA THR A 238 13.65 5.95 -4.33
C THR A 238 14.88 5.72 -3.48
N THR A 239 15.01 6.45 -2.37
CA THR A 239 16.11 6.29 -1.41
C THR A 239 15.63 6.27 0.03
N ASN A 240 16.30 5.52 0.92
CA ASN A 240 15.95 5.48 2.35
C ASN A 240 14.47 5.09 2.58
N LEU A 241 14.07 3.93 2.07
CA LEU A 241 12.73 3.38 2.23
C LEU A 241 12.76 2.28 3.29
N TRP A 242 11.88 2.40 4.29
CA TRP A 242 11.70 1.41 5.36
C TRP A 242 10.28 0.85 5.33
N ILE A 243 10.14 -0.47 5.20
CA ILE A 243 8.88 -1.19 5.24
C ILE A 243 8.96 -2.20 6.37
N GLU A 244 8.05 -2.14 7.33
CA GLU A 244 8.07 -3.03 8.50
C GLU A 244 6.69 -3.47 8.97
N ASN A 245 6.58 -4.73 9.43
CA ASN A 245 5.35 -5.29 9.98
C ASN A 245 4.17 -5.16 9.01
N MET A 246 4.33 -5.71 7.80
CA MET A 246 3.31 -5.71 6.75
C MET A 246 2.78 -7.12 6.47
N ALA A 247 1.47 -7.22 6.30
CA ALA A 247 0.83 -8.41 5.72
C ALA A 247 0.46 -8.11 4.26
N CYS A 248 1.13 -8.79 3.33
CA CYS A 248 0.93 -8.69 1.89
C CYS A 248 0.24 -9.95 1.38
N GLY A 249 -0.85 -9.81 0.64
CA GLY A 249 -1.44 -10.94 -0.07
C GLY A 249 -2.98 -10.99 -0.02
N PRO A 250 -3.62 -11.40 -1.12
CA PRO A 250 -3.02 -11.71 -2.44
C PRO A 250 -2.43 -10.46 -3.14
N GLY A 251 -1.66 -10.66 -4.20
CA GLY A 251 -0.99 -9.61 -5.00
C GLY A 251 0.36 -10.06 -5.56
N HIS A 252 1.16 -9.15 -6.11
CA HIS A 252 2.46 -9.45 -6.74
C HIS A 252 3.67 -9.29 -5.82
N GLY A 253 3.46 -9.08 -4.51
CA GLY A 253 4.54 -8.98 -3.52
C GLY A 253 5.06 -7.55 -3.33
N ILE A 254 6.30 -7.43 -2.84
CA ILE A 254 7.02 -6.16 -2.79
C ILE A 254 8.06 -6.15 -3.90
N SER A 255 7.94 -5.19 -4.80
CA SER A 255 8.74 -5.16 -6.02
C SER A 255 9.56 -3.88 -6.14
N ILE A 256 10.87 -4.00 -6.33
CA ILE A 256 11.74 -2.95 -6.85
C ILE A 256 11.67 -3.00 -8.37
N GLY A 257 11.18 -1.93 -9.00
CA GLY A 257 11.02 -1.77 -10.44
C GLY A 257 9.56 -1.80 -10.93
N SER A 258 9.32 -1.93 -12.24
CA SER A 258 10.32 -2.22 -13.26
C SER A 258 11.30 -1.06 -13.47
N LEU A 259 12.59 -1.34 -13.36
CA LEU A 259 13.68 -0.43 -13.70
C LEU A 259 14.17 -0.66 -15.14
N GLY A 260 15.04 0.22 -15.61
CA GLY A 260 15.48 0.30 -16.99
C GLY A 260 14.33 0.72 -17.88
N LYS A 261 13.46 1.64 -17.45
CA LYS A 261 12.41 2.19 -18.32
C LYS A 261 12.98 3.15 -19.35
N GLU A 262 13.97 3.93 -18.92
CA GLU A 262 14.72 4.87 -19.72
C GLU A 262 16.21 4.52 -19.69
N LEU A 263 16.97 5.03 -20.67
CA LEU A 263 18.43 4.90 -20.66
C LEU A 263 19.04 5.62 -19.44
N ASN A 264 18.50 6.79 -19.12
CA ASN A 264 18.93 7.62 -18.00
C ASN A 264 17.85 7.64 -16.92
N GLU A 265 18.07 6.94 -15.82
CA GLU A 265 17.16 6.91 -14.68
C GLU A 265 17.92 6.86 -13.35
N ALA A 266 17.35 7.46 -12.31
CA ALA A 266 17.95 7.44 -10.99
C ALA A 266 17.85 6.04 -10.36
N GLY A 267 18.91 5.61 -9.66
CA GLY A 267 18.91 4.32 -8.97
C GLY A 267 18.00 4.26 -7.73
N VAL A 268 17.81 3.04 -7.23
CA VAL A 268 17.12 2.75 -5.96
C VAL A 268 18.16 2.38 -4.91
N VAL A 269 18.13 3.03 -3.75
CA VAL A 269 19.20 2.91 -2.74
C VAL A 269 18.65 2.82 -1.32
N ASN A 270 19.24 1.95 -0.49
CA ASN A 270 18.92 1.89 0.94
C ASN A 270 17.43 1.59 1.17
N VAL A 271 17.03 0.38 0.77
CA VAL A 271 15.67 -0.14 0.97
C VAL A 271 15.73 -1.25 2.01
N THR A 272 14.91 -1.14 3.06
CA THR A 272 14.75 -2.21 4.06
C THR A 272 13.30 -2.67 4.08
N VAL A 273 13.11 -3.97 3.95
CA VAL A 273 11.82 -4.67 4.16
C VAL A 273 12.03 -5.66 5.28
N LYS A 274 11.29 -5.47 6.38
CA LYS A 274 11.51 -6.21 7.61
C LYS A 274 10.21 -6.75 8.21
N SER A 275 10.24 -7.95 8.78
CA SER A 275 9.12 -8.50 9.56
C SER A 275 7.81 -8.51 8.76
N CYS A 276 7.83 -9.01 7.52
CA CYS A 276 6.66 -9.01 6.64
C CYS A 276 6.21 -10.44 6.30
N SER A 277 4.91 -10.60 6.06
CA SER A 277 4.32 -11.87 5.62
C SER A 277 3.72 -11.74 4.23
N PHE A 278 3.87 -12.78 3.42
CA PHE A 278 3.39 -12.87 2.05
C PHE A 278 2.47 -14.09 1.92
N THR A 279 1.18 -13.89 1.69
CA THR A 279 0.19 -14.98 1.64
C THR A 279 -0.50 -15.05 0.28
N GLY A 280 -0.30 -16.17 -0.43
CA GLY A 280 -0.93 -16.39 -1.73
C GLY A 280 -0.57 -15.33 -2.78
N THR A 281 0.65 -14.78 -2.70
CA THR A 281 1.14 -13.79 -3.65
C THR A 281 1.80 -14.44 -4.86
N GLU A 282 1.86 -13.73 -5.98
CA GLU A 282 2.68 -14.16 -7.13
C GLU A 282 4.17 -14.12 -6.79
N ASN A 283 4.62 -13.08 -6.09
CA ASN A 283 6.01 -12.98 -5.65
C ASN A 283 6.06 -12.64 -4.16
N GLY A 284 7.14 -13.00 -3.49
CA GLY A 284 7.46 -12.45 -2.17
C GLY A 284 8.15 -11.11 -2.34
N VAL A 285 9.48 -11.14 -2.41
CA VAL A 285 10.32 -9.97 -2.69
C VAL A 285 10.94 -10.08 -4.08
N ARG A 286 10.75 -9.03 -4.88
CA ARG A 286 11.12 -9.01 -6.31
C ARG A 286 11.98 -7.79 -6.65
N ILE A 287 13.01 -8.00 -7.46
CA ILE A 287 13.70 -6.93 -8.19
C ILE A 287 13.51 -7.20 -9.68
N LYS A 288 12.88 -6.27 -10.41
CA LYS A 288 12.56 -6.42 -11.83
C LYS A 288 13.14 -5.28 -12.67
N SER A 289 13.83 -5.60 -13.75
CA SER A 289 14.31 -4.62 -14.72
C SER A 289 14.17 -5.12 -16.15
N TRP A 290 13.94 -4.19 -17.07
CA TRP A 290 13.87 -4.49 -18.49
C TRP A 290 15.24 -4.94 -19.01
N GLY A 291 15.24 -5.93 -19.91
CA GLY A 291 16.42 -6.34 -20.68
C GLY A 291 16.78 -5.33 -21.76
N ARG A 292 17.23 -4.13 -21.38
CA ARG A 292 17.70 -3.08 -22.29
C ARG A 292 18.79 -2.19 -21.66
N PRO A 293 19.55 -1.43 -22.46
CA PRO A 293 20.54 -0.49 -21.95
C PRO A 293 19.94 0.52 -20.98
N SER A 294 20.61 0.72 -19.84
CA SER A 294 20.25 1.68 -18.81
C SER A 294 21.47 2.00 -17.96
N ASN A 295 21.51 3.17 -17.33
CA ASN A 295 22.46 3.52 -16.28
C ASN A 295 21.87 3.37 -14.86
N GLY A 296 20.61 2.92 -14.75
CA GLY A 296 19.94 2.68 -13.49
C GLY A 296 20.65 1.62 -12.64
N PHE A 297 20.37 1.62 -11.34
CA PHE A 297 20.95 0.66 -10.42
C PHE A 297 20.08 0.42 -9.19
N VAL A 298 20.29 -0.70 -8.52
CA VAL A 298 19.75 -1.05 -7.21
C VAL A 298 20.92 -1.37 -6.29
N ARG A 299 21.02 -0.72 -5.14
CA ARG A 299 22.08 -1.02 -4.16
C ARG A 299 21.62 -0.86 -2.71
N ASN A 300 22.27 -1.59 -1.81
CA ASN A 300 22.02 -1.57 -0.38
C ASN A 300 20.55 -1.90 -0.07
N VAL A 301 20.16 -3.14 -0.32
CA VAL A 301 18.80 -3.63 -0.06
C VAL A 301 18.85 -4.73 1.00
N LEU A 302 17.98 -4.63 2.00
CA LEU A 302 17.83 -5.63 3.05
C LEU A 302 16.40 -6.17 3.06
N PHE A 303 16.26 -7.47 2.85
CA PHE A 303 15.03 -8.24 3.05
C PHE A 303 15.25 -9.12 4.28
N GLN A 304 14.55 -8.85 5.40
CA GLN A 304 14.84 -9.48 6.70
C GLN A 304 13.57 -9.96 7.42
N HIS A 305 13.60 -11.15 8.06
CA HIS A 305 12.49 -11.70 8.85
C HIS A 305 11.19 -11.79 8.03
N LEU A 306 11.24 -12.54 6.94
CA LEU A 306 10.12 -12.65 6.01
C LEU A 306 9.48 -14.03 6.06
N THR A 307 8.16 -14.07 6.19
CA THR A 307 7.39 -15.31 6.15
C THR A 307 6.64 -15.45 4.84
N MET A 308 6.88 -16.55 4.13
CA MET A 308 6.25 -16.89 2.86
C MET A 308 5.17 -17.96 3.09
N VAL A 309 3.95 -17.70 2.65
CA VAL A 309 2.82 -18.62 2.76
C VAL A 309 2.25 -18.83 1.37
N ASN A 310 2.70 -19.90 0.71
CA ASN A 310 2.25 -20.27 -0.63
C ASN A 310 2.43 -19.11 -1.64
N ALA A 311 3.58 -18.45 -1.61
CA ALA A 311 3.96 -17.45 -2.62
C ALA A 311 4.52 -18.15 -3.87
N GLN A 312 4.18 -17.73 -5.09
CA GLN A 312 4.61 -18.47 -6.29
C GLN A 312 6.12 -18.34 -6.55
N ASN A 313 6.66 -17.13 -6.41
CA ASN A 313 8.09 -16.83 -6.51
C ASN A 313 8.54 -16.06 -5.24
N PRO A 314 8.80 -16.74 -4.11
CA PRO A 314 9.19 -16.12 -2.85
C PRO A 314 10.32 -15.09 -2.97
N ILE A 315 11.41 -15.45 -3.67
CA ILE A 315 12.57 -14.58 -3.88
C ILE A 315 12.88 -14.53 -5.38
N ILE A 316 12.88 -13.34 -5.98
CA ILE A 316 13.15 -13.20 -7.41
C ILE A 316 13.94 -11.93 -7.78
N ILE A 317 14.97 -12.11 -8.61
CA ILE A 317 15.58 -11.05 -9.42
C ILE A 317 15.33 -11.42 -10.88
N ASP A 318 14.70 -10.53 -11.64
CA ASP A 318 14.37 -10.70 -13.05
C ASP A 318 14.86 -9.49 -13.84
N GLN A 319 16.03 -9.63 -14.49
CA GLN A 319 16.59 -8.61 -15.38
C GLN A 319 16.18 -8.79 -16.85
N ASN A 320 15.26 -9.72 -17.13
CA ASN A 320 14.65 -9.93 -18.44
C ASN A 320 13.15 -9.61 -18.41
N TYR A 321 12.72 -8.73 -17.49
CA TYR A 321 11.32 -8.46 -17.22
C TYR A 321 10.59 -8.06 -18.51
N CYS A 322 9.60 -8.87 -18.87
CA CYS A 322 8.74 -8.64 -20.02
C CYS A 322 7.29 -9.01 -19.69
N PRO A 323 6.50 -8.05 -19.18
CA PRO A 323 5.10 -8.31 -18.85
C PRO A 323 4.31 -8.67 -20.12
N ASP A 324 3.45 -9.68 -20.00
CA ASP A 324 2.59 -10.22 -21.06
C ASP A 324 3.34 -10.72 -22.32
N GLU A 325 4.66 -10.92 -22.25
CA GLU A 325 5.53 -11.28 -23.39
C GLU A 325 5.43 -10.31 -24.58
N ARG A 326 5.01 -9.07 -24.32
CA ARG A 326 4.78 -8.04 -25.35
C ARG A 326 5.86 -6.98 -25.31
N GLY A 327 6.45 -6.70 -26.48
CA GLY A 327 7.44 -5.65 -26.62
C GLY A 327 8.74 -5.91 -25.84
N CYS A 328 9.07 -7.18 -25.59
CA CYS A 328 10.30 -7.57 -24.92
C CYS A 328 11.50 -7.06 -25.71
N PRO A 329 12.40 -6.24 -25.12
CA PRO A 329 13.51 -5.69 -25.90
C PRO A 329 14.53 -6.76 -26.31
N GLY A 330 14.62 -7.88 -25.58
CA GLY A 330 15.53 -9.00 -25.88
C GLY A 330 17.01 -8.63 -25.83
N LYS A 331 17.37 -7.52 -25.15
CA LYS A 331 18.74 -7.05 -25.00
C LYS A 331 19.24 -7.32 -23.58
N VAL A 332 20.53 -7.10 -23.37
CA VAL A 332 21.13 -7.16 -22.04
C VAL A 332 20.60 -5.99 -21.19
N SER A 333 20.16 -6.29 -19.96
CA SER A 333 19.78 -5.25 -19.00
C SER A 333 21.01 -4.47 -18.53
N GLY A 334 20.95 -3.14 -18.67
CA GLY A 334 21.98 -2.23 -18.16
C GLY A 334 21.84 -1.90 -16.66
N VAL A 335 20.74 -2.31 -16.02
CA VAL A 335 20.52 -2.01 -14.60
C VAL A 335 21.50 -2.82 -13.74
N ARG A 336 22.28 -2.15 -12.91
CA ARG A 336 23.25 -2.81 -12.02
C ARG A 336 22.61 -3.13 -10.68
N ILE A 337 22.73 -4.36 -10.21
CA ILE A 337 22.17 -4.79 -8.91
C ILE A 337 23.34 -5.23 -8.02
N SER A 338 23.51 -4.56 -6.87
CA SER A 338 24.55 -4.93 -5.90
C SER A 338 24.06 -4.84 -4.46
N ASP A 339 24.78 -5.49 -3.54
CA ASP A 339 24.60 -5.32 -2.09
C ASP A 339 23.15 -5.58 -1.64
N VAL A 340 22.62 -6.75 -2.04
CA VAL A 340 21.28 -7.21 -1.67
C VAL A 340 21.41 -8.35 -0.69
N THR A 341 20.84 -8.19 0.50
CA THR A 341 20.85 -9.22 1.54
C THR A 341 19.44 -9.77 1.75
N TYR A 342 19.33 -11.09 1.66
CA TYR A 342 18.15 -11.88 2.04
C TYR A 342 18.49 -12.62 3.33
N GLN A 343 17.83 -12.25 4.42
CA GLN A 343 18.14 -12.77 5.76
C GLN A 343 16.89 -13.23 6.50
N ASP A 344 16.94 -14.41 7.11
CA ASP A 344 15.82 -14.99 7.87
C ASP A 344 14.51 -14.96 7.06
N ILE A 345 14.51 -15.68 5.94
CA ILE A 345 13.35 -15.81 5.05
C ILE A 345 12.90 -17.26 5.07
N HIS A 346 11.69 -17.51 5.56
CA HIS A 346 11.20 -18.87 5.77
C HIS A 346 9.77 -19.08 5.27
N GLY A 347 9.39 -20.34 5.00
CA GLY A 347 8.02 -20.74 4.74
C GLY A 347 7.84 -21.59 3.48
N SER A 348 6.81 -21.30 2.69
CA SER A 348 6.37 -22.16 1.58
C SER A 348 6.22 -21.41 0.25
N SER A 349 6.68 -22.07 -0.80
CA SER A 349 6.46 -21.72 -2.20
C SER A 349 5.25 -22.47 -2.77
N ALA A 350 4.50 -21.80 -3.65
CA ALA A 350 3.44 -22.41 -4.44
C ALA A 350 3.97 -23.10 -5.71
N THR A 351 5.23 -22.84 -6.08
CA THR A 351 5.89 -23.45 -7.26
C THR A 351 7.18 -24.17 -6.86
N PRO A 352 7.71 -25.09 -7.69
CA PRO A 352 8.93 -25.81 -7.37
C PRO A 352 10.16 -24.91 -7.22
N ILE A 353 10.24 -23.77 -7.91
CA ILE A 353 11.40 -22.87 -7.83
C ILE A 353 11.07 -21.72 -6.88
N ALA A 354 11.61 -21.76 -5.66
CA ALA A 354 11.33 -20.75 -4.65
C ALA A 354 12.26 -19.52 -4.74
N MET A 355 13.47 -19.72 -5.26
CA MET A 355 14.47 -18.68 -5.42
C MET A 355 14.95 -18.62 -6.87
N LYS A 356 14.78 -17.46 -7.53
CA LYS A 356 15.20 -17.25 -8.91
C LYS A 356 16.03 -15.98 -9.05
N PHE A 357 17.28 -16.11 -9.45
CA PHE A 357 18.12 -14.99 -9.86
C PHE A 357 18.43 -15.10 -11.34
N ASP A 358 17.78 -14.25 -12.14
CA ASP A 358 18.02 -14.10 -13.58
C ASP A 358 18.69 -12.75 -13.83
N CYS A 359 20.02 -12.72 -13.67
CA CYS A 359 20.81 -11.51 -13.74
C CYS A 359 21.42 -11.28 -15.14
N SER A 360 21.74 -10.02 -15.40
CA SER A 360 22.36 -9.54 -16.65
C SER A 360 23.67 -10.28 -16.95
N SER A 361 23.88 -10.66 -18.20
CA SER A 361 25.09 -11.35 -18.67
C SER A 361 26.31 -10.45 -18.80
N GLU A 362 26.14 -9.12 -18.84
CA GLU A 362 27.26 -8.17 -18.86
C GLU A 362 27.45 -7.46 -17.51
N TYR A 363 26.35 -7.24 -16.78
CA TYR A 363 26.34 -6.55 -15.50
C TYR A 363 25.78 -7.47 -14.41
N HIS A 364 26.52 -8.55 -14.14
CA HIS A 364 26.18 -9.56 -13.15
C HIS A 364 25.69 -8.94 -11.84
N CYS A 365 24.72 -9.57 -11.18
CA CYS A 365 24.36 -9.19 -9.81
C CYS A 365 25.54 -9.49 -8.88
N THR A 366 25.94 -8.54 -8.05
CA THR A 366 27.13 -8.67 -7.18
C THR A 366 26.81 -8.48 -5.71
N ASN A 367 27.59 -9.14 -4.83
CA ASN A 367 27.40 -9.07 -3.38
C ASN A 367 25.94 -9.38 -2.96
N ILE A 368 25.37 -10.44 -3.56
CA ILE A 368 24.09 -10.99 -3.14
C ILE A 368 24.33 -11.91 -1.95
N ASN A 369 23.76 -11.59 -0.80
CA ASN A 369 24.01 -12.30 0.45
C ASN A 369 22.76 -13.08 0.86
N LEU A 370 22.91 -14.37 1.10
CA LEU A 370 21.87 -15.25 1.64
C LEU A 370 22.25 -15.65 3.07
N ASP A 371 21.36 -15.44 4.03
CA ASP A 371 21.61 -15.78 5.45
C ASP A 371 20.36 -16.34 6.12
N GLY A 372 20.29 -17.65 6.34
CA GLY A 372 19.10 -18.27 6.94
C GLY A 372 17.86 -18.17 6.05
N VAL A 373 17.88 -18.85 4.90
CA VAL A 373 16.72 -18.99 4.01
C VAL A 373 16.22 -20.42 4.12
N ASP A 374 14.92 -20.62 4.37
CA ASP A 374 14.27 -21.94 4.52
C ASP A 374 12.92 -21.95 3.79
N LEU A 375 12.92 -22.35 2.52
CA LEU A 375 11.74 -22.33 1.67
C LEU A 375 11.44 -23.73 1.13
N THR A 376 10.22 -24.18 1.41
CA THR A 376 9.73 -25.50 1.02
C THR A 376 8.72 -25.43 -0.12
N PHE A 377 8.65 -26.49 -0.92
CA PHE A 377 7.56 -26.76 -1.85
C PHE A 377 6.94 -28.11 -1.52
N ARG A 378 5.64 -28.15 -1.20
CA ARG A 378 4.93 -29.38 -0.79
C ARG A 378 5.63 -30.14 0.36
N ASN A 379 6.09 -29.40 1.37
CA ASN A 379 6.84 -29.92 2.54
C ASN A 379 8.16 -30.63 2.18
N GLN A 380 8.71 -30.36 1.00
CA GLN A 380 10.04 -30.76 0.59
C GLN A 380 10.88 -29.52 0.32
N GLU A 381 12.20 -29.67 0.26
CA GLU A 381 13.09 -28.60 -0.19
C GLU A 381 12.61 -28.06 -1.54
N ALA A 382 12.49 -26.74 -1.67
CA ALA A 382 12.22 -26.13 -2.97
C ALA A 382 13.48 -26.15 -3.86
N GLY A 383 13.37 -25.65 -5.08
CA GLY A 383 14.49 -25.46 -5.99
C GLY A 383 14.95 -24.01 -6.12
N SER A 384 16.16 -23.85 -6.64
CA SER A 384 16.76 -22.56 -7.01
C SER A 384 17.12 -22.52 -8.50
N SER A 385 17.05 -21.34 -9.11
CA SER A 385 17.54 -21.08 -10.48
C SER A 385 18.41 -19.83 -10.47
N CYS A 386 19.65 -19.93 -10.93
CA CYS A 386 20.65 -18.88 -10.76
C CYS A 386 21.45 -18.65 -12.05
N ILE A 387 21.46 -17.41 -12.53
CA ILE A 387 22.15 -16.97 -13.75
C ILE A 387 22.90 -15.68 -13.42
N ASN A 388 24.19 -15.62 -13.77
CA ASN A 388 25.04 -14.42 -13.69
C ASN A 388 25.01 -13.68 -12.35
N THR A 389 24.99 -14.43 -11.25
CA THR A 389 24.93 -13.89 -9.89
C THR A 389 26.20 -14.24 -9.14
N MET A 390 26.68 -13.32 -8.30
CA MET A 390 27.85 -13.49 -7.44
C MET A 390 27.53 -13.01 -6.02
N GLY A 391 27.92 -13.79 -5.03
CA GLY A 391 27.45 -13.57 -3.67
C GLY A 391 28.09 -14.47 -2.64
N ARG A 392 27.48 -14.49 -1.45
CA ARG A 392 27.92 -15.28 -0.30
C ARG A 392 26.72 -15.91 0.40
N ILE A 393 26.97 -17.08 0.97
CA ILE A 393 26.04 -17.80 1.82
C ILE A 393 26.56 -17.77 3.24
N PHE A 394 25.68 -17.41 4.17
CA PHE A 394 25.90 -17.45 5.61
C PHE A 394 24.84 -18.38 6.23
N GLY A 395 25.24 -19.19 7.21
CA GLY A 395 24.33 -20.11 7.87
C GLY A 395 23.78 -21.23 6.95
N SER A 396 22.64 -21.79 7.34
CA SER A 396 21.93 -22.84 6.59
C SER A 396 20.98 -22.21 5.58
N ILE A 397 20.97 -22.72 4.35
CA ILE A 397 20.12 -22.27 3.25
C ILE A 397 19.44 -23.50 2.62
N GLU A 398 18.11 -23.47 2.59
CA GLU A 398 17.22 -24.35 1.84
C GLU A 398 16.22 -23.45 1.10
N PRO A 399 16.11 -23.48 -0.24
CA PRO A 399 16.74 -24.38 -1.19
C PRO A 399 18.25 -24.13 -1.39
N LYS A 400 18.98 -25.11 -1.93
CA LYS A 400 20.41 -24.96 -2.30
C LYS A 400 20.69 -23.59 -2.93
N GLY A 401 21.65 -22.86 -2.36
CA GLY A 401 22.00 -21.50 -2.79
C GLY A 401 22.66 -21.41 -4.17
N CYS A 402 22.86 -20.18 -4.62
CA CYS A 402 23.34 -19.85 -5.97
C CYS A 402 24.88 -19.74 -6.13
N PHE A 403 25.65 -19.95 -5.07
CA PHE A 403 27.10 -19.67 -5.01
C PHE A 403 27.89 -20.86 -4.48
#